data_AF-T1FYG3-F1
#
_entry.id   AF-T1FYG3-F1
#
_cell.length_a   1.000
_cell.length_b   1.000
_cell.length_c   1.000
_cell.angle_alpha   90.00
_cell.angle_beta   90.00
_cell.angle_gamma   90.00
#
_symmetry.space_group_name_H-M   'P 1'
#
loop_
_entity.id
_entity.type
_entity.pdbx_description
1 polymer ?
#
loop_
_entity_poly.entity_id
_entity_poly.type
_entity_poly.pdbx_seq_one_letter_code
_entity_poly.pdbx_strand_id
1 'polypeptide(L)'
;QHWINERYAAVALLPLIPAALIYPNYVLDTLLTTAMVMHTHWRLSGVAQDYIHGQILPKIARPTVLLITIFAFGSICYFNYTDIGFANAARLLYTKL
;
A
#
# COMPACT_ATOMS: atom_id res chain seq x y z
N GLN A 1 -2.67 18.31 -10.13
CA GLN A 1 -1.71 17.96 -9.06
C GLN A 1 -1.59 16.45 -8.80
N HIS A 2 -2.61 15.63 -9.07
CA HIS A 2 -2.61 14.17 -8.85
C HIS A 2 -1.35 13.43 -9.36
N TRP A 3 -0.94 13.69 -10.61
CA TRP A 3 0.24 13.06 -11.21
C TRP A 3 1.53 13.30 -10.42
N ILE A 4 1.73 14.50 -9.86
CA ILE A 4 2.92 14.81 -9.06
C ILE A 4 2.88 14.04 -7.74
N ASN A 5 1.71 13.94 -7.11
CA ASN A 5 1.53 13.21 -5.85
C ASN A 5 1.84 11.72 -6.00
N GLU A 6 1.49 11.11 -7.15
CA GLU A 6 1.89 9.73 -7.45
C GLU A 6 3.42 9.57 -7.48
N ARG A 7 4.14 10.56 -8.03
CA ARG A 7 5.61 10.55 -8.04
C ARG A 7 6.19 10.69 -6.64
N TYR A 8 5.62 11.57 -5.81
CA TYR A 8 6.06 11.69 -4.42
C TYR A 8 5.88 10.39 -3.64
N ALA A 9 4.73 9.71 -3.76
CA ALA A 9 4.53 8.42 -3.09
C ALA A 9 5.49 7.34 -3.61
N ALA A 10 5.75 7.30 -4.92
CA ALA A 10 6.71 6.36 -5.50
C ALA A 10 8.14 6.62 -5.00
N VAL A 11 8.57 7.88 -4.97
CA VAL A 11 9.90 8.27 -4.50
C VAL A 11 10.05 8.04 -2.99
N ALA A 12 9.00 8.29 -2.20
CA ALA A 12 9.02 8.05 -0.76
C ALA A 12 9.20 6.57 -0.40
N LEU A 13 8.68 5.65 -1.22
CA LEU A 13 8.86 4.22 -0.99
C LEU A 13 10.31 3.76 -1.12
N LEU A 14 11.11 4.40 -1.98
CA LEU A 14 12.51 4.02 -2.21
C LEU A 14 13.36 4.02 -0.93
N PRO A 15 13.36 5.07 -0.09
CA PRO A 15 14.05 5.04 1.21
C PRO A 15 13.25 4.35 2.32
N LEU A 16 11.91 4.36 2.28
CA LEU A 16 11.09 3.76 3.35
C LEU A 16 11.29 2.24 3.46
N ILE A 17 11.39 1.54 2.32
CA ILE A 17 11.61 0.09 2.28
C ILE A 17 12.90 -0.30 3.03
N PRO A 18 14.10 0.18 2.64
CA PRO A 18 15.32 -0.16 3.35
C PRO A 18 15.35 0.40 4.78
N ALA A 19 14.81 1.59 5.04
CA ALA A 19 14.79 2.16 6.39
C ALA A 19 14.01 1.29 7.38
N ALA A 20 12.79 0.88 7.02
CA ALA A 20 11.97 -0.01 7.85
C ALA A 20 12.63 -1.39 8.01
N LEU A 21 13.25 -1.90 6.95
CA LEU A 21 13.96 -3.18 6.96
C LEU A 21 15.29 -3.15 7.69
N ILE A 22 15.89 -2.00 8.02
CA ILE A 22 17.12 -1.90 8.84
C ILE A 22 16.77 -1.60 10.30
N TYR A 23 15.82 -0.69 10.52
CA TYR A 23 15.40 -0.23 11.84
C TYR A 23 13.90 -0.46 12.09
N PRO A 24 13.42 -1.72 12.19
CA PRO A 24 12.00 -1.99 12.31
C PRO A 24 11.43 -1.37 13.59
N ASN A 25 10.40 -0.55 13.42
CA ASN A 25 9.66 0.07 14.51
C ASN A 25 8.27 0.48 13.99
N TYR A 26 7.34 0.69 14.92
CA TYR A 26 5.95 1.02 14.61
C TYR A 26 5.79 2.21 13.66
N VAL A 27 6.59 3.26 13.82
CA VAL A 27 6.50 4.47 13.00
C VAL A 27 6.92 4.18 11.56
N LEU A 28 8.09 3.55 11.36
CA LEU A 28 8.57 3.21 10.03
C LEU A 28 7.68 2.17 9.34
N ASP A 29 7.17 1.18 10.07
CA ASP A 29 6.23 0.20 9.53
C ASP A 29 4.92 0.85 9.09
N THR A 30 4.38 1.79 9.89
CA THR A 30 3.16 2.52 9.53
C THR A 30 3.38 3.45 8.34
N LEU A 31 4.51 4.16 8.28
CA LEU A 31 4.85 5.01 7.14
C LEU A 31 5.04 4.19 5.86
N LEU A 32 5.75 3.06 5.95
CA LEU A 32 5.96 2.15 4.83
C LEU A 32 4.64 1.58 4.33
N THR A 33 3.81 1.02 5.19
CA THR A 33 2.54 0.40 4.78
C THR A 33 1.56 1.44 4.25
N THR A 34 1.52 2.65 4.83
CA THR A 34 0.70 3.76 4.30
C THR A 34 1.15 4.17 2.90
N ALA A 35 2.45 4.42 2.71
CA ALA A 35 2.98 4.80 1.40
C ALA A 35 2.76 3.69 0.36
N MET A 36 2.92 2.43 0.76
CA MET A 36 2.72 1.25 -0.10
C MET A 36 1.26 1.13 -0.55
N VAL A 37 0.32 1.20 0.39
CA VAL A 37 -1.12 1.09 0.08
C VAL A 37 -1.58 2.27 -0.79
N MET A 38 -1.17 3.49 -0.48
CA MET A 38 -1.51 4.69 -1.27
C MET A 38 -0.95 4.61 -2.70
N HIS A 39 0.33 4.25 -2.85
CA HIS A 39 0.95 4.07 -4.16
C HIS A 39 0.21 3.01 -4.99
N THR A 40 -0.11 1.89 -4.37
CA THR A 40 -0.82 0.77 -5.03
C THR A 40 -2.25 1.15 -5.41
N HIS A 41 -2.96 1.89 -4.56
CA HIS A 41 -4.32 2.35 -4.83
C HIS A 41 -4.40 3.20 -6.11
N TRP A 42 -3.49 4.16 -6.27
CA TRP A 42 -3.47 5.01 -7.47
C TRP A 42 -3.09 4.24 -8.73
N ARG A 43 -2.12 3.33 -8.64
CA ARG A 43 -1.75 2.45 -9.76
C ARG A 43 -2.93 1.57 -10.19
N LEU A 44 -3.60 0.92 -9.24
CA LEU A 44 -4.75 0.04 -9.53
C LEU A 44 -5.96 0.83 -10.05
N SER A 45 -6.18 2.04 -9.54
CA SER A 45 -7.22 2.94 -10.04
C SER A 45 -6.97 3.35 -11.50
N GLY A 46 -5.70 3.59 -11.86
CA GLY A 46 -5.28 3.80 -13.25
C GLY A 46 -5.58 2.60 -14.13
N VAL A 47 -5.19 1.39 -13.70
CA VAL A 47 -5.50 0.13 -14.42
C VAL A 47 -7.01 -0.03 -14.63
N ALA A 48 -7.81 0.20 -13.59
CA ALA A 48 -9.27 0.13 -13.69
C ALA A 48 -9.84 1.16 -14.68
N GLN A 49 -9.22 2.35 -14.76
CA GLN A 49 -9.63 3.38 -15.71
C GLN A 49 -9.23 3.07 -17.15
N ASP A 50 -8.07 2.44 -17.36
CA ASP A 50 -7.52 2.19 -18.69
C ASP A 50 -8.11 0.95 -19.36
N TYR A 51 -8.52 -0.06 -18.58
CA TYR A 51 -8.90 -1.38 -19.13
C TYR A 51 -10.37 -1.75 -18.94
N ILE A 52 -11.10 -1.12 -18.01
CA ILE A 52 -12.52 -1.45 -17.76
C ILE A 52 -13.42 -0.45 -18.49
N HIS A 53 -14.20 -0.97 -19.43
CA HIS A 53 -15.02 -0.16 -20.34
C HIS A 53 -16.51 -0.51 -20.25
N GLY A 54 -17.35 0.33 -20.85
CA GLY A 54 -18.81 0.17 -20.87
C GLY A 54 -19.54 1.03 -19.82
N GLN A 55 -20.86 0.87 -19.72
CA GLN A 55 -21.69 1.76 -18.89
C GLN A 55 -21.79 1.32 -17.42
N ILE A 56 -21.69 0.01 -17.16
CA ILE A 56 -21.96 -0.59 -15.84
C ILE A 56 -20.66 -0.92 -15.11
N LEU A 57 -19.74 -1.64 -15.77
CA LEU A 57 -18.52 -2.14 -15.12
C LEU A 57 -17.63 -1.06 -14.48
N PRO A 58 -17.36 0.11 -15.11
CA PRO A 58 -16.54 1.15 -14.49
C PRO A 58 -17.16 1.74 -13.21
N LYS A 59 -18.50 1.77 -13.12
CA LYS A 59 -19.23 2.26 -11.95
C LYS A 59 -19.11 1.33 -10.75
N ILE A 60 -18.85 0.04 -11.00
CA ILE A 60 -18.62 -0.97 -9.97
C ILE A 60 -17.13 -1.05 -9.63
N ALA A 61 -16.26 -1.09 -10.65
CA ALA A 61 -14.83 -1.32 -10.45
C ALA A 61 -14.15 -0.24 -9.61
N ARG A 62 -14.44 1.05 -9.86
CA ARG A 62 -13.84 2.17 -9.11
C ARG A 62 -14.11 2.10 -7.59
N PRO A 63 -15.37 1.97 -7.12
CA PRO A 63 -15.61 1.82 -5.69
C PRO A 63 -15.07 0.50 -5.14
N THR A 64 -15.04 -0.58 -5.92
CA THR A 64 -14.42 -1.85 -5.47
C THR A 64 -12.92 -1.68 -5.18
N VAL A 65 -12.18 -0.96 -6.04
CA VAL A 65 -10.75 -0.67 -5.79
C VAL A 65 -10.58 0.11 -4.48
N LEU A 66 -11.43 1.09 -4.22
CA LEU A 66 -11.40 1.85 -2.97
C LEU A 66 -11.72 0.95 -1.76
N LEU A 67 -12.75 0.09 -1.85
CA LEU A 67 -13.11 -0.83 -0.77
C LEU A 67 -11.95 -1.77 -0.43
N ILE A 68 -11.34 -2.41 -1.44
CA ILE A 68 -10.16 -3.27 -1.26
C ILE A 68 -9.03 -2.49 -0.56
N THR A 69 -8.82 -1.24 -0.96
CA THR A 69 -7.79 -0.38 -0.36
C THR A 69 -8.08 -0.09 1.11
N ILE A 70 -9.33 0.22 1.46
CA ILE A 70 -9.74 0.48 2.86
C ILE A 70 -9.54 -0.77 3.72
N PHE A 71 -9.96 -1.93 3.24
CA PHE A 71 -9.77 -3.20 3.96
C PHE A 71 -8.27 -3.51 4.11
N ALA A 72 -7.49 -3.42 3.04
CA ALA A 72 -6.05 -3.66 3.08
C ALA A 72 -5.34 -2.70 4.06
N PHE A 73 -5.67 -1.40 4.01
CA PHE A 73 -5.10 -0.41 4.91
C PHE A 73 -5.48 -0.66 6.36
N GLY A 74 -6.77 -0.91 6.64
CA GLY A 74 -7.26 -1.21 7.99
C GLY A 74 -6.58 -2.45 8.57
N SER A 75 -6.52 -3.53 7.79
CA SER A 75 -5.88 -4.78 8.21
C SER A 75 -4.38 -4.61 8.47
N ILE A 76 -3.66 -3.91 7.60
CA ILE A 76 -2.21 -3.75 7.80
C ILE A 76 -1.88 -2.78 8.93
N CYS A 77 -2.69 -1.74 9.15
CA CYS A 77 -2.55 -0.87 10.33
C CYS A 77 -2.84 -1.62 11.62
N TYR A 78 -3.87 -2.46 11.63
CA TYR A 78 -4.16 -3.35 12.76
C TYR A 78 -2.99 -4.29 13.03
N PHE A 79 -2.45 -4.95 11.99
CA PHE A 79 -1.29 -5.83 12.11
C PHE A 79 -0.05 -5.12 12.67
N ASN A 80 0.25 -3.90 12.17
CA ASN A 80 1.35 -3.09 12.70
C ASN A 80 1.18 -2.70 14.17
N TYR A 81 -0.07 -2.58 14.65
CA TYR A 81 -0.38 -2.18 16.01
C TYR A 81 -0.44 -3.37 16.99
N THR A 82 -0.99 -4.50 16.57
CA THR A 82 -1.25 -5.64 17.47
C THR A 82 -0.23 -6.77 17.38
N ASP A 83 0.61 -6.79 16.35
CA ASP A 83 1.55 -7.88 16.07
C ASP A 83 2.99 -7.35 15.87
N ILE A 84 3.90 -8.20 15.38
CA ILE A 84 5.34 -7.92 15.24
C ILE A 84 5.68 -6.76 14.28
N GLY A 85 4.73 -6.29 13.47
CA GLY A 85 4.94 -5.24 12.48
C GLY A 85 5.43 -5.76 11.12
N PHE A 86 5.15 -5.00 10.06
CA PHE A 86 5.37 -5.41 8.68
C PHE A 86 6.83 -5.76 8.36
N ALA A 87 7.80 -4.93 8.72
CA ALA A 87 9.21 -5.19 8.41
C ALA A 87 9.75 -6.41 9.16
N ASN A 88 9.37 -6.61 10.42
CA ASN A 88 9.74 -7.81 11.17
C ASN A 88 9.07 -9.07 10.60
N ALA A 89 7.82 -8.97 10.14
CA ALA A 89 7.14 -10.08 9.47
C ALA A 89 7.87 -10.49 8.18
N ALA A 90 8.31 -9.52 7.37
CA ALA A 90 9.11 -9.78 6.18
C ALA A 90 10.45 -10.46 6.51
N ARG A 91 11.16 -9.96 7.54
CA ARG A 91 12.41 -10.56 8.04
C ARG A 91 12.19 -11.99 8.53
N LEU A 92 11.16 -12.21 9.35
CA LEU A 92 10.81 -13.53 9.89
C LEU A 92 10.53 -14.51 8.75
N LEU A 93 9.69 -14.13 7.79
CA LEU A 93 9.37 -14.95 6.63
C LEU A 93 10.63 -15.33 5.86
N TYR A 94 11.52 -14.37 5.59
CA TYR A 94 12.77 -14.63 4.88
C TYR A 94 13.70 -15.61 5.63
N THR A 95 13.78 -15.51 6.96
CA THR A 95 14.63 -16.41 7.77
C THR A 95 14.04 -17.81 7.99
N LYS A 96 12.75 -18.00 7.69
CA LYS A 96 12.02 -19.28 7.87
C LYS A 96 11.84 -20.05 6.56
N LEU A 97 12.10 -19.41 5.42
CA LEU A 97 12.21 -20.02 4.09
C LEU A 97 13.62 -20.57 3.88
#